data_AF-A0A8C5N676-F1
#
_entry.id   AF-A0A8C5N676-F1
#
_cell.length_a   1.000
_cell.length_b   1.000
_cell.length_c   1.000
_cell.angle_alpha   90.00
_cell.angle_beta   90.00
_cell.angle_gamma   90.00
#
_symmetry.space_group_name_H-M   'P 1'
#
loop_
_entity.id
_entity.type
_entity.pdbx_description
1 polymer ?
#
loop_
_entity_poly.entity_id
_entity_poly.type
_entity_poly.pdbx_seq_one_letter_code
_entity_poly.pdbx_strand_id
1 'polypeptide(L)'
;MILQTAVFTLLVCSALTSQDTDGNDESSGNNIEDDEFTVSSLLEKANANLGKNAGDPLVMFGDIAVPTGLQNADPCTSRGCLWPKSSDGNVYVPFQISNQYSQRERDTIVRSLRSFSQSTCIRFTPRTRQRDFVNIRSLGGCFSFVGRRGGGQTVSLQRRGCVFNSVIQHEMLHALGFNHEQTRSDRDQHVRILLQNVIRGQEHNFDRIATNNLGTPYDYNSVMHYSRFAFSRNGQPTIVPIPDPNVSIGRANQMSANDILRVNRLYRCNSTMSTPGLKSEVKLNNFF
;
A
#
# COMPACT_ATOMS: atom_id res chain seq x y z
N MET A 1 -14.02 87.38 -17.75
CA MET A 1 -12.91 86.68 -18.44
C MET A 1 -12.40 85.59 -17.53
N ILE A 2 -12.29 84.41 -18.12
CA ILE A 2 -11.97 83.10 -17.55
C ILE A 2 -10.53 83.08 -17.03
N LEU A 3 -10.27 82.39 -15.91
CA LEU A 3 -9.16 81.43 -15.85
C LEU A 3 -9.34 80.46 -14.66
N GLN A 4 -9.69 79.23 -14.99
CA GLN A 4 -9.55 78.05 -14.13
C GLN A 4 -8.05 77.73 -13.96
N THR A 5 -7.64 77.35 -12.75
CA THR A 5 -6.48 76.47 -12.57
C THR A 5 -6.88 75.35 -11.61
N ALA A 6 -7.03 74.14 -12.17
CA ALA A 6 -7.23 72.91 -11.41
C ALA A 6 -5.84 72.33 -11.11
N VAL A 7 -5.57 72.06 -9.84
CA VAL A 7 -4.35 71.40 -9.38
C VAL A 7 -4.50 69.90 -9.64
N PHE A 8 -3.67 69.36 -10.53
CA PHE A 8 -3.53 67.93 -10.78
C PHE A 8 -2.57 67.33 -9.74
N THR A 9 -3.08 66.54 -8.82
CA THR A 9 -2.23 65.73 -7.92
C THR A 9 -1.96 64.39 -8.60
N LEU A 10 -0.73 64.22 -9.11
CA LEU A 10 -0.23 62.93 -9.61
C LEU A 10 -0.02 61.97 -8.42
N LEU A 11 -0.78 60.88 -8.37
CA LEU A 11 -0.48 59.75 -7.49
C LEU A 11 0.64 58.92 -8.13
N VAL A 12 1.88 59.12 -7.67
CA VAL A 12 3.01 58.26 -8.05
C VAL A 12 3.03 57.07 -7.09
N CYS A 13 2.57 55.92 -7.55
CA CYS A 13 2.68 54.66 -6.82
C CYS A 13 4.13 54.17 -6.91
N SER A 14 4.88 54.25 -5.82
CA SER A 14 6.24 53.72 -5.71
C SER A 14 6.15 52.20 -5.51
N ALA A 15 6.44 51.43 -6.56
CA ALA A 15 6.65 49.99 -6.42
C ALA A 15 8.01 49.76 -5.73
N LEU A 16 7.97 49.45 -4.43
CA LEU A 16 9.10 48.84 -3.73
C LEU A 16 9.19 47.38 -4.19
N THR A 17 10.22 47.05 -4.94
CA THR A 17 10.58 45.67 -5.26
C THR A 17 11.13 44.99 -4.01
N SER A 18 10.29 44.28 -3.29
CA SER A 18 10.73 43.21 -2.39
C SER A 18 11.21 42.07 -3.28
N GLN A 19 12.53 41.86 -3.37
CA GLN A 19 13.06 40.58 -3.82
C GLN A 19 12.76 39.57 -2.72
N ASP A 20 11.59 38.93 -2.79
CA ASP A 20 11.37 37.66 -2.11
C ASP A 20 12.25 36.64 -2.83
N THR A 21 13.41 36.37 -2.24
CA THR A 21 14.13 35.13 -2.48
C THR A 21 13.24 34.01 -1.93
N ASP A 22 12.35 33.51 -2.79
CA ASP A 22 11.58 32.30 -2.57
C ASP A 22 12.55 31.11 -2.60
N GLY A 23 13.26 30.95 -1.50
CA GLY A 23 13.96 29.73 -1.17
C GLY A 23 12.90 28.67 -0.88
N ASN A 24 12.42 28.00 -1.92
CA ASN A 24 11.86 26.66 -1.82
C ASN A 24 12.97 25.74 -1.31
N ASP A 25 13.20 25.76 0.00
CA ASP A 25 13.78 24.62 0.69
C ASP A 25 12.62 23.63 0.82
N GLU A 26 12.56 22.68 -0.12
CA GLU A 26 11.78 21.45 0.04
C GLU A 26 12.27 20.79 1.33
N SER A 27 11.68 21.18 2.45
CA SER A 27 11.94 20.60 3.76
C SER A 27 11.75 19.10 3.62
N SER A 28 12.87 18.39 3.69
CA SER A 28 12.96 16.97 3.44
C SER A 28 11.87 16.25 4.23
N GLY A 29 11.07 15.44 3.54
CA GLY A 29 9.98 14.66 4.10
C GLY A 29 10.44 13.58 5.08
N ASN A 30 11.01 14.01 6.19
CA ASN A 30 11.63 13.21 7.25
C ASN A 30 11.05 13.56 8.63
N ASN A 31 9.89 14.21 8.67
CA ASN A 31 9.21 14.59 9.92
C ASN A 31 8.06 13.64 10.23
N ILE A 32 7.78 13.42 11.51
CA ILE A 32 6.77 12.47 11.99
C ILE A 32 5.35 12.86 11.54
N GLU A 33 5.07 14.16 11.46
CA GLU A 33 3.75 14.70 11.09
C GLU A 33 3.34 14.31 9.67
N ASP A 34 4.29 14.28 8.74
CA ASP A 34 4.07 13.86 7.35
C ASP A 34 3.69 12.38 7.23
N ASP A 35 4.05 11.57 8.23
CA ASP A 35 3.87 10.13 8.22
C ASP A 35 2.53 9.70 8.86
N GLU A 36 1.69 10.65 9.30
CA GLU A 36 0.46 10.39 10.05
C GLU A 36 -0.54 9.47 9.29
N PHE A 37 -0.60 9.62 7.96
CA PHE A 37 -1.53 8.91 7.08
C PHE A 37 -0.89 7.80 6.25
N THR A 38 0.35 7.42 6.56
CA THR A 38 1.01 6.26 5.93
C THR A 38 0.28 4.97 6.28
N VAL A 39 0.43 3.95 5.44
CA VAL A 39 -0.22 2.64 5.68
C VAL A 39 0.17 2.10 7.05
N SER A 40 1.47 2.03 7.38
CA SER A 40 1.93 1.55 8.68
C SER A 40 1.39 2.37 9.85
N SER A 41 1.34 3.71 9.77
CA SER A 41 0.78 4.53 10.86
C SER A 41 -0.71 4.26 11.08
N LEU A 42 -1.47 4.07 10.01
CA LEU A 42 -2.90 3.72 10.08
C LEU A 42 -3.10 2.32 10.67
N LEU A 43 -2.31 1.34 10.22
CA LEU A 43 -2.31 -0.02 10.73
C LEU A 43 -1.96 -0.05 12.23
N GLU A 44 -0.89 0.63 12.62
CA GLU A 44 -0.41 0.65 14.00
C GLU A 44 -1.44 1.28 14.95
N LYS A 45 -2.07 2.40 14.54
CA LYS A 45 -3.16 3.03 15.30
C LYS A 45 -4.38 2.11 15.41
N ALA A 46 -4.78 1.43 14.33
CA ALA A 46 -5.94 0.54 14.33
C ALA A 46 -5.69 -0.75 15.12
N ASN A 47 -4.46 -1.27 15.08
CA ASN A 47 -4.06 -2.56 15.66
C ASN A 47 -3.50 -2.44 17.08
N ALA A 48 -3.39 -1.24 17.65
CA ALA A 48 -2.81 -0.99 18.97
C ALA A 48 -3.42 -1.83 20.12
N ASN A 49 -4.64 -2.33 19.94
CA ASN A 49 -5.34 -3.18 20.90
C ASN A 49 -5.66 -4.60 20.40
N LEU A 50 -5.16 -4.96 19.21
CA LEU A 50 -5.39 -6.27 18.63
C LEU A 50 -4.60 -7.34 19.41
N GLY A 51 -5.21 -8.50 19.63
CA GLY A 51 -4.59 -9.61 20.37
C GLY A 51 -4.65 -9.47 21.89
N LYS A 52 -5.26 -8.39 22.42
CA LYS A 52 -5.45 -8.19 23.87
C LYS A 52 -6.73 -8.86 24.41
N ASN A 53 -7.69 -9.19 23.54
CA ASN A 53 -8.95 -9.82 23.95
C ASN A 53 -8.97 -11.31 23.62
N ALA A 54 -9.71 -12.07 24.43
CA ALA A 54 -9.96 -13.47 24.18
C ALA A 54 -10.71 -13.65 22.84
N GLY A 55 -10.12 -14.36 21.90
CA GLY A 55 -10.68 -14.62 20.57
C GLY A 55 -10.16 -13.70 19.46
N ASP A 56 -9.34 -12.69 19.78
CA ASP A 56 -8.60 -11.95 18.76
C ASP A 56 -7.57 -12.88 18.09
N PRO A 57 -7.34 -12.76 16.78
CA PRO A 57 -6.29 -13.53 16.12
C PRO A 57 -4.92 -13.10 16.64
N LEU A 58 -3.98 -14.04 16.66
CA LEU A 58 -2.57 -13.69 16.78
C LEU A 58 -2.15 -12.98 15.49
N VAL A 59 -1.52 -11.82 15.64
CA VAL A 59 -1.02 -11.02 14.53
C VAL A 59 0.48 -10.84 14.68
N MET A 60 1.21 -11.11 13.60
CA MET A 60 2.65 -10.90 13.46
C MET A 60 2.89 -9.75 12.47
N PHE A 61 4.07 -9.12 12.53
CA PHE A 61 4.41 -8.03 11.63
C PHE A 61 3.32 -6.95 11.61
N GLY A 62 2.77 -6.60 12.77
CA GLY A 62 1.74 -5.56 12.91
C GLY A 62 0.34 -5.91 12.42
N ASP A 63 0.16 -6.58 11.28
CA ASP A 63 -1.13 -6.79 10.59
C ASP A 63 -1.28 -8.16 9.86
N ILE A 64 -0.31 -9.07 9.97
CA ILE A 64 -0.42 -10.42 9.40
C ILE A 64 -1.01 -11.38 10.44
N ALA A 65 -2.27 -11.78 10.22
CA ALA A 65 -2.92 -12.81 11.03
C ALA A 65 -2.28 -14.18 10.79
N VAL A 66 -1.97 -14.90 11.88
CA VAL A 66 -1.46 -16.26 11.84
C VAL A 66 -2.42 -17.23 12.52
N PRO A 67 -2.55 -18.48 12.04
CA PRO A 67 -3.41 -19.46 12.69
C PRO A 67 -3.01 -19.70 14.15
N THR A 68 -3.99 -19.92 15.02
CA THR A 68 -3.75 -20.43 16.38
C THR A 68 -3.34 -21.90 16.30
N GLY A 69 -2.06 -22.17 16.09
CA GLY A 69 -1.49 -23.52 16.02
C GLY A 69 -0.11 -23.52 15.37
N LEU A 70 0.81 -24.33 15.90
CA LEU A 70 2.20 -24.49 15.49
C LEU A 70 2.33 -24.87 13.99
N GLN A 71 2.23 -23.90 13.10
CA GLN A 71 2.65 -24.04 11.71
C GLN A 71 4.06 -23.49 11.61
N ASN A 72 5.05 -24.38 11.79
CA ASN A 72 6.45 -24.05 11.63
C ASN A 72 6.72 -23.84 10.13
N ALA A 73 7.12 -22.61 9.77
CA ALA A 73 7.71 -22.23 8.50
C ALA A 73 6.89 -22.62 7.25
N ASP A 74 5.90 -21.81 6.90
CA ASP A 74 5.33 -21.83 5.55
C ASP A 74 5.60 -20.50 4.84
N PRO A 75 6.60 -20.42 3.93
CA PRO A 75 6.51 -19.42 2.89
C PRO A 75 5.34 -19.86 2.00
N CYS A 76 4.17 -19.27 2.25
CA CYS A 76 2.92 -19.41 1.50
C CYS A 76 3.11 -19.45 -0.04
N THR A 77 4.18 -18.83 -0.55
CA THR A 77 4.56 -18.88 -1.97
C THR A 77 5.05 -20.26 -2.47
N SER A 78 5.19 -21.28 -1.61
CA SER A 78 5.91 -22.52 -1.92
C SER A 78 5.04 -23.71 -2.40
N ARG A 79 3.74 -23.79 -2.05
CA ARG A 79 2.69 -24.60 -2.71
C ARG A 79 1.36 -24.53 -1.93
N GLY A 80 0.24 -24.40 -2.63
CA GLY A 80 -1.11 -24.56 -2.04
C GLY A 80 -1.77 -23.29 -1.49
N CYS A 81 -1.02 -22.20 -1.30
CA CYS A 81 -1.55 -20.98 -0.71
C CYS A 81 -1.84 -19.85 -1.72
N LEU A 82 -1.64 -20.06 -3.02
CA LEU A 82 -2.09 -19.10 -4.03
C LEU A 82 -3.57 -19.29 -4.35
N TRP A 83 -4.22 -18.20 -4.78
CA TRP A 83 -5.55 -18.28 -5.40
C TRP A 83 -5.45 -18.99 -6.76
N PRO A 84 -6.40 -19.88 -7.09
CA PRO A 84 -6.32 -20.67 -8.31
C PRO A 84 -6.49 -19.78 -9.55
N LYS A 85 -5.62 -20.00 -10.54
CA LYS A 85 -5.74 -19.39 -11.87
C LYS A 85 -6.77 -20.18 -12.69
N SER A 86 -7.73 -19.45 -13.26
CA SER A 86 -8.75 -19.97 -14.17
C SER A 86 -8.18 -20.19 -15.57
N SER A 87 -8.87 -20.98 -16.39
CA SER A 87 -8.47 -21.35 -17.75
C SER A 87 -8.40 -20.16 -18.71
N ASP A 88 -9.17 -19.10 -18.44
CA ASP A 88 -9.17 -17.84 -19.18
C ASP A 88 -7.95 -16.94 -18.85
N GLY A 89 -7.06 -17.41 -17.96
CA GLY A 89 -5.86 -16.70 -17.58
C GLY A 89 -6.05 -15.70 -16.42
N ASN A 90 -7.27 -15.54 -15.91
CA ASN A 90 -7.56 -14.70 -14.75
C ASN A 90 -7.48 -15.47 -13.43
N VAL A 91 -7.34 -14.74 -12.33
CA VAL A 91 -7.40 -15.29 -10.96
C VAL A 91 -8.60 -14.66 -10.28
N TYR A 92 -9.63 -15.46 -10.05
CA TYR A 92 -10.85 -14.99 -9.39
C TYR A 92 -10.73 -15.16 -7.89
N VAL A 93 -10.85 -14.04 -7.16
CA VAL A 93 -10.84 -14.00 -5.69
C VAL A 93 -12.24 -13.62 -5.23
N PRO A 94 -13.09 -14.59 -4.84
CA PRO A 94 -14.43 -14.30 -4.36
C PRO A 94 -14.37 -13.52 -3.05
N PHE A 95 -15.22 -12.51 -2.89
CA PHE A 95 -15.30 -11.72 -1.65
C PHE A 95 -16.74 -11.51 -1.17
N GLN A 96 -16.89 -11.30 0.12
CA GLN A 96 -18.13 -10.85 0.76
C GLN A 96 -17.81 -9.67 1.69
N ILE A 97 -18.70 -8.68 1.75
CA ILE A 97 -18.54 -7.50 2.61
C ILE A 97 -19.64 -7.50 3.70
N SER A 98 -19.22 -7.46 4.96
CA SER A 98 -20.09 -7.41 6.15
C SER A 98 -21.09 -6.25 6.11
N ASN A 99 -22.34 -6.50 6.54
CA ASN A 99 -23.40 -5.47 6.64
C ASN A 99 -23.08 -4.33 7.62
N GLN A 100 -22.02 -4.45 8.42
CA GLN A 100 -21.53 -3.41 9.32
C GLN A 100 -21.04 -2.15 8.58
N TYR A 101 -20.60 -2.28 7.32
CA TYR A 101 -20.10 -1.16 6.53
C TYR A 101 -21.24 -0.32 5.94
N SER A 102 -21.10 1.00 6.01
CA SER A 102 -21.98 1.93 5.30
C SER A 102 -21.83 1.82 3.78
N GLN A 103 -22.79 2.36 3.01
CA GLN A 103 -22.70 2.32 1.55
C GLN A 103 -21.42 3.02 1.03
N ARG A 104 -21.06 4.18 1.60
CA ARG A 104 -19.84 4.91 1.23
C ARG A 104 -18.56 4.12 1.49
N GLU A 105 -18.50 3.40 2.62
CA GLU A 105 -17.38 2.51 2.95
C GLU A 105 -17.32 1.34 1.96
N ARG A 106 -18.47 0.72 1.65
CA ARG A 106 -18.59 -0.36 0.65
C ARG A 106 -18.13 0.08 -0.72
N ASP A 107 -18.52 1.27 -1.17
CA ASP A 107 -18.10 1.83 -2.46
C ASP A 107 -16.58 2.05 -2.51
N THR A 108 -15.98 2.45 -1.39
CA THR A 108 -14.53 2.62 -1.28
C THR A 108 -13.80 1.27 -1.33
N ILE A 109 -14.30 0.26 -0.61
CA ILE A 109 -13.79 -1.12 -0.67
C ILE A 109 -13.88 -1.65 -2.11
N VAL A 110 -15.06 -1.61 -2.73
CA VAL A 110 -15.28 -2.14 -4.08
C VAL A 110 -14.44 -1.41 -5.13
N ARG A 111 -14.29 -0.09 -5.05
CA ARG A 111 -13.40 0.66 -5.96
C ARG A 111 -11.95 0.21 -5.82
N SER A 112 -11.47 0.06 -4.60
CA SER A 112 -10.10 -0.41 -4.32
C SER A 112 -9.89 -1.83 -4.85
N LEU A 113 -10.84 -2.75 -4.64
CA LEU A 113 -10.79 -4.11 -5.19
C LEU A 113 -10.77 -4.12 -6.73
N ARG A 114 -11.54 -3.26 -7.38
CA ARG A 114 -11.58 -3.14 -8.85
C ARG A 114 -10.25 -2.66 -9.43
N SER A 115 -9.47 -1.85 -8.70
CA SER A 115 -8.19 -1.31 -9.18
C SER A 115 -7.19 -2.40 -9.59
N PHE A 116 -7.19 -3.56 -8.91
CA PHE A 116 -6.32 -4.69 -9.24
C PHE A 116 -6.52 -5.17 -10.69
N SER A 117 -7.74 -5.13 -11.19
CA SER A 117 -8.05 -5.63 -12.54
C SER A 117 -7.54 -4.74 -13.67
N GLN A 118 -7.12 -3.52 -13.37
CA GLN A 118 -6.64 -2.55 -14.36
C GLN A 118 -5.22 -2.87 -14.85
N SER A 119 -4.41 -3.55 -14.03
CA SER A 119 -3.00 -3.79 -14.29
C SER A 119 -2.53 -5.21 -13.99
N THR A 120 -3.44 -6.07 -13.51
CA THR A 120 -3.17 -7.49 -13.22
C THR A 120 -4.26 -8.41 -13.76
N CYS A 121 -4.05 -9.73 -13.67
CA CYS A 121 -5.07 -10.74 -13.94
C CYS A 121 -5.95 -11.08 -12.70
N ILE A 122 -5.78 -10.38 -11.58
CA ILE A 122 -6.59 -10.58 -10.37
C ILE A 122 -7.98 -9.98 -10.57
N ARG A 123 -9.02 -10.73 -10.24
CA ARG A 123 -10.44 -10.35 -10.35
C ARG A 123 -11.13 -10.61 -9.03
N PHE A 124 -11.31 -9.57 -8.23
CA PHE A 124 -12.16 -9.64 -7.06
C PHE A 124 -13.62 -9.66 -7.47
N THR A 125 -14.34 -10.73 -7.13
CA THR A 125 -15.73 -10.94 -7.55
C THR A 125 -16.65 -11.16 -6.35
N PRO A 126 -17.88 -10.63 -6.33
CA PRO A 126 -18.84 -10.96 -5.29
C PRO A 126 -19.02 -12.48 -5.17
N ARG A 127 -18.94 -12.99 -3.94
CA ARG A 127 -19.11 -14.41 -3.66
C ARG A 127 -20.56 -14.82 -3.91
N THR A 128 -20.73 -15.99 -4.51
CA THR A 128 -22.00 -16.71 -4.58
C THR A 128 -21.91 -18.00 -3.76
N ARG A 129 -21.30 -19.05 -4.33
CA ARG A 129 -21.21 -20.40 -3.73
C ARG A 129 -19.78 -20.90 -3.54
N GLN A 130 -18.78 -20.08 -3.86
CA GLN A 130 -17.38 -20.49 -3.77
C GLN A 130 -17.01 -20.84 -2.32
N ARG A 131 -16.33 -21.98 -2.14
CA ARG A 131 -15.89 -22.46 -0.82
C ARG A 131 -14.83 -21.53 -0.24
N ASP A 132 -13.85 -21.16 -1.06
CA ASP A 132 -12.74 -20.31 -0.67
C ASP A 132 -13.06 -18.86 -1.07
N PHE A 133 -12.98 -17.94 -0.11
CA PHE A 133 -13.33 -16.53 -0.33
C PHE A 133 -12.75 -15.62 0.75
N VAL A 134 -12.63 -14.33 0.43
CA VAL A 134 -12.29 -13.28 1.39
C VAL A 134 -13.55 -12.74 2.06
N ASN A 135 -13.61 -12.82 3.38
CA ASN A 135 -14.68 -12.28 4.21
C ASN A 135 -14.24 -10.94 4.81
N ILE A 136 -14.66 -9.83 4.20
CA ILE A 136 -14.31 -8.48 4.61
C ILE A 136 -15.20 -8.05 5.78
N ARG A 137 -14.61 -7.88 6.95
CA ARG A 137 -15.31 -7.58 8.21
C ARG A 137 -14.68 -6.41 8.94
N SER A 138 -15.46 -5.67 9.72
CA SER A 138 -14.93 -4.66 10.62
C SER A 138 -14.72 -5.28 11.99
N LEU A 139 -13.57 -5.93 12.18
CA LEU A 139 -13.12 -6.35 13.52
C LEU A 139 -12.27 -5.22 14.15
N GLY A 140 -11.61 -5.49 15.28
CA GLY A 140 -10.60 -4.59 15.80
C GLY A 140 -9.39 -4.60 14.87
N GLY A 141 -8.96 -3.44 14.37
CA GLY A 141 -7.78 -3.35 13.52
C GLY A 141 -7.97 -3.66 12.04
N CYS A 142 -6.87 -3.48 11.30
CA CYS A 142 -6.69 -3.89 9.91
C CYS A 142 -5.73 -5.09 9.87
N PHE A 143 -6.15 -6.19 9.27
CA PHE A 143 -5.26 -7.35 9.14
C PHE A 143 -5.77 -8.34 8.11
N SER A 144 -4.86 -9.19 7.65
CA SER A 144 -5.13 -10.22 6.67
C SER A 144 -4.25 -11.44 6.91
N PHE A 145 -4.65 -12.58 6.37
CA PHE A 145 -3.78 -13.74 6.26
C PHE A 145 -2.92 -13.63 5.01
N VAL A 146 -1.70 -14.15 5.04
CA VAL A 146 -0.87 -14.25 3.84
C VAL A 146 -1.35 -15.41 2.96
N GLY A 147 -1.89 -15.08 1.80
CA GLY A 147 -2.40 -16.00 0.78
C GLY A 147 -3.74 -16.68 1.10
N ARG A 148 -4.15 -17.60 0.23
CA ARG A 148 -5.37 -18.41 0.34
C ARG A 148 -5.21 -19.48 1.43
N ARG A 149 -6.09 -19.45 2.42
CA ARG A 149 -6.09 -20.39 3.57
C ARG A 149 -7.01 -21.59 3.40
N GLY A 150 -7.93 -21.53 2.43
CA GLY A 150 -9.03 -22.49 2.28
C GLY A 150 -10.23 -22.10 3.15
N GLY A 151 -11.44 -22.30 2.63
CA GLY A 151 -12.66 -21.78 3.26
C GLY A 151 -12.75 -20.25 3.24
N GLY A 152 -13.62 -19.70 4.08
CA GLY A 152 -13.70 -18.26 4.27
C GLY A 152 -12.58 -17.74 5.15
N GLN A 153 -11.74 -16.85 4.62
CA GLN A 153 -10.68 -16.18 5.39
C GLN A 153 -11.05 -14.73 5.64
N THR A 154 -10.78 -14.24 6.85
CA THR A 154 -11.11 -12.86 7.20
C THR A 154 -10.04 -11.91 6.68
N VAL A 155 -10.48 -10.79 6.12
CA VAL A 155 -9.70 -9.55 6.05
C VAL A 155 -10.43 -8.54 6.92
N SER A 156 -9.76 -8.07 7.97
CA SER A 156 -10.33 -7.03 8.83
C SER A 156 -10.00 -5.68 8.23
N LEU A 157 -11.04 -4.86 8.06
CA LEU A 157 -10.89 -3.43 7.78
C LEU A 157 -11.76 -2.69 8.80
N GLN A 158 -11.21 -2.35 9.96
CA GLN A 158 -11.93 -1.54 10.94
C GLN A 158 -12.48 -0.26 10.27
N ARG A 159 -13.79 -0.04 10.41
CA ARG A 159 -14.51 1.07 9.74
C ARG A 159 -13.85 2.42 9.94
N ARG A 160 -13.33 2.66 11.15
CA ARG A 160 -12.51 3.83 11.49
C ARG A 160 -11.05 3.37 11.50
N GLY A 161 -10.25 3.87 10.56
CA GLY A 161 -8.81 3.60 10.49
C GLY A 161 -8.36 2.80 9.27
N CYS A 162 -9.18 1.89 8.72
CA CYS A 162 -8.71 0.97 7.67
C CYS A 162 -9.36 1.16 6.29
N VAL A 163 -10.43 1.94 6.16
CA VAL A 163 -11.19 2.07 4.90
C VAL A 163 -10.57 3.14 3.99
N PHE A 164 -9.29 2.97 3.66
CA PHE A 164 -8.50 3.81 2.77
C PHE A 164 -8.00 2.96 1.60
N ASN A 165 -7.88 3.54 0.40
CA ASN A 165 -7.47 2.78 -0.79
C ASN A 165 -6.13 2.05 -0.59
N SER A 166 -5.13 2.73 -0.04
CA SER A 166 -3.81 2.16 0.23
C SER A 166 -3.86 0.98 1.21
N VAL A 167 -4.58 1.14 2.34
CA VAL A 167 -4.77 0.07 3.33
C VAL A 167 -5.55 -1.10 2.74
N ILE A 168 -6.62 -0.85 1.99
CA ILE A 168 -7.39 -1.93 1.35
C ILE A 168 -6.51 -2.70 0.35
N GLN A 169 -5.69 -2.00 -0.45
CA GLN A 169 -4.76 -2.67 -1.36
C GLN A 169 -3.69 -3.47 -0.61
N HIS A 170 -3.16 -2.93 0.49
CA HIS A 170 -2.18 -3.59 1.36
C HIS A 170 -2.72 -4.93 1.90
N GLU A 171 -3.90 -4.91 2.52
CA GLU A 171 -4.51 -6.11 3.10
C GLU A 171 -4.90 -7.16 2.04
N MET A 172 -5.25 -6.70 0.83
CA MET A 172 -5.52 -7.57 -0.30
C MET A 172 -4.24 -8.17 -0.90
N LEU A 173 -3.12 -7.45 -0.89
CA LEU A 173 -1.81 -7.99 -1.25
C LEU A 173 -1.37 -9.07 -0.25
N HIS A 174 -1.60 -8.88 1.05
CA HIS A 174 -1.47 -9.97 2.03
C HIS A 174 -2.32 -11.17 1.63
N ALA A 175 -3.62 -10.98 1.38
CA ALA A 175 -4.52 -12.07 0.98
C ALA A 175 -4.09 -12.76 -0.34
N LEU A 176 -3.31 -12.09 -1.18
CA LEU A 176 -2.72 -12.62 -2.42
C LEU A 176 -1.38 -13.34 -2.21
N GLY A 177 -0.75 -13.22 -1.04
CA GLY A 177 0.47 -13.95 -0.68
C GLY A 177 1.72 -13.09 -0.51
N PHE A 178 1.59 -11.77 -0.38
CA PHE A 178 2.71 -10.85 -0.19
C PHE A 178 2.95 -10.54 1.29
N ASN A 179 4.22 -10.42 1.67
CA ASN A 179 4.64 -9.91 2.99
C ASN A 179 5.13 -8.47 2.83
N HIS A 180 5.47 -7.82 3.95
CA HIS A 180 6.00 -6.46 3.92
C HIS A 180 7.37 -6.36 3.27
N GLU A 181 7.64 -5.23 2.63
CA GLU A 181 8.88 -5.00 1.90
C GLU A 181 10.12 -5.00 2.80
N GLN A 182 10.03 -4.39 3.99
CA GLN A 182 11.14 -4.31 4.95
C GLN A 182 11.51 -5.65 5.61
N THR A 183 10.71 -6.70 5.37
CA THR A 183 10.97 -8.07 5.86
C THR A 183 11.70 -8.93 4.84
N ARG A 184 11.94 -8.43 3.62
CA ARG A 184 12.64 -9.18 2.56
C ARG A 184 13.97 -9.74 3.04
N SER A 185 14.32 -10.90 2.48
CA SER A 185 15.60 -11.58 2.74
C SER A 185 16.84 -10.73 2.40
N ASP A 186 16.73 -9.79 1.46
CA ASP A 186 17.80 -8.89 1.02
C ASP A 186 17.70 -7.47 1.61
N ARG A 187 16.76 -7.21 2.52
CA ARG A 187 16.45 -5.84 2.99
C ARG A 187 17.64 -5.09 3.60
N ASP A 188 18.60 -5.79 4.22
CA ASP A 188 19.78 -5.14 4.84
C ASP A 188 20.75 -4.53 3.81
N GLN A 189 20.55 -4.75 2.51
CA GLN A 189 21.25 -4.05 1.43
C GLN A 189 20.61 -2.68 1.11
N HIS A 190 19.43 -2.39 1.67
CA HIS A 190 18.57 -1.27 1.28
C HIS A 190 18.13 -0.44 2.49
N VAL A 191 17.91 -1.06 3.64
CA VAL A 191 17.51 -0.35 4.86
C VAL A 191 18.31 -0.84 6.05
N ARG A 192 18.57 0.06 6.99
CA ARG A 192 19.06 -0.25 8.32
C ARG A 192 17.91 -0.14 9.31
N ILE A 193 17.73 -1.18 10.13
CA ILE A 193 16.76 -1.16 11.23
C ILE A 193 17.44 -0.69 12.51
N LEU A 194 16.86 0.33 13.15
CA LEU A 194 17.31 0.90 14.40
C LEU A 194 16.45 0.37 15.55
N LEU A 195 16.70 -0.88 15.96
CA LEU A 195 15.93 -1.57 17.01
C LEU A 195 15.94 -0.80 18.35
N GLN A 196 16.96 0.02 18.62
CA GLN A 196 16.99 0.90 19.79
C GLN A 196 15.91 1.99 19.80
N ASN A 197 15.24 2.24 18.67
CA ASN A 197 14.11 3.17 18.58
C ASN A 197 12.75 2.45 18.57
N VAL A 198 12.74 1.11 18.53
CA VAL A 198 11.51 0.32 18.45
C VAL A 198 10.86 0.16 19.84
N ILE A 199 9.53 0.20 19.89
CA ILE A 199 8.72 -0.11 21.07
C ILE A 199 9.12 -1.49 21.60
N ARG A 200 9.44 -1.58 22.89
CA ARG A 200 9.87 -2.83 23.52
C ARG A 200 8.81 -3.93 23.32
N GLY A 201 9.24 -5.07 22.81
CA GLY A 201 8.37 -6.21 22.48
C GLY A 201 7.86 -6.22 21.03
N GLN A 202 8.05 -5.13 20.28
CA GLN A 202 7.63 -5.01 18.87
C GLN A 202 8.78 -5.24 17.88
N GLU A 203 9.96 -5.67 18.35
CA GLU A 203 11.15 -5.90 17.52
C GLU A 203 10.90 -6.98 16.45
N HIS A 204 10.07 -7.98 16.77
CA HIS A 204 9.71 -9.07 15.88
C HIS A 204 9.01 -8.60 14.58
N ASN A 205 8.41 -7.40 14.56
CA ASN A 205 7.81 -6.83 13.34
C ASN A 205 8.86 -6.44 12.28
N PHE A 206 10.14 -6.44 12.65
CA PHE A 206 11.26 -6.12 11.76
C PHE A 206 12.12 -7.34 11.43
N ASP A 207 11.70 -8.54 11.85
CA ASP A 207 12.40 -9.77 11.52
C ASP A 207 12.40 -10.00 10.00
N ARG A 208 13.56 -10.42 9.47
CA ARG A 208 13.66 -10.84 8.07
C ARG A 208 13.05 -12.21 7.92
N ILE A 209 12.37 -12.43 6.79
CA ILE A 209 11.82 -13.72 6.42
C ILE A 209 12.45 -14.22 5.12
N ALA A 210 12.44 -15.53 4.92
CA ALA A 210 12.87 -16.14 3.67
C ALA A 210 11.83 -15.83 2.57
N THR A 211 12.05 -14.75 1.81
CA THR A 211 11.14 -14.30 0.75
C THR A 211 11.53 -14.85 -0.61
N ASN A 212 10.53 -15.21 -1.43
CA ASN A 212 10.70 -15.26 -2.87
C ASN A 212 10.52 -13.85 -3.44
N ASN A 213 11.62 -13.20 -3.79
CA ASN A 213 11.63 -11.83 -4.29
C ASN A 213 11.13 -11.69 -5.74
N LEU A 214 10.79 -12.80 -6.41
CA LEU A 214 10.26 -12.85 -7.77
C LEU A 214 11.13 -12.13 -8.80
N GLY A 215 12.45 -12.08 -8.57
CA GLY A 215 13.41 -11.39 -9.43
C GLY A 215 13.17 -9.88 -9.55
N THR A 216 12.57 -9.26 -8.53
CA THR A 216 12.32 -7.81 -8.51
C THR A 216 13.26 -7.10 -7.53
N PRO A 217 13.67 -5.86 -7.84
CA PRO A 217 14.45 -5.05 -6.91
C PRO A 217 13.63 -4.73 -5.65
N TYR A 218 14.33 -4.28 -4.61
CA TYR A 218 13.72 -3.67 -3.44
C TYR A 218 13.03 -2.35 -3.83
N ASP A 219 11.85 -2.09 -3.30
CA ASP A 219 11.03 -0.95 -3.65
C ASP A 219 10.59 -0.15 -2.41
N TYR A 220 11.30 0.95 -2.18
CA TYR A 220 10.99 1.92 -1.11
C TYR A 220 9.58 2.51 -1.20
N ASN A 221 8.99 2.56 -2.39
CA ASN A 221 7.66 3.10 -2.65
C ASN A 221 6.59 1.99 -2.76
N SER A 222 6.89 0.77 -2.34
CA SER A 222 5.89 -0.29 -2.25
C SER A 222 4.81 0.08 -1.23
N VAL A 223 3.54 -0.19 -1.55
CA VAL A 223 2.44 -0.06 -0.57
C VAL A 223 2.59 -1.04 0.59
N MET A 224 3.47 -2.03 0.45
CA MET A 224 3.82 -3.02 1.48
C MET A 224 5.02 -2.60 2.35
N HIS A 225 5.62 -1.43 2.12
CA HIS A 225 6.76 -0.95 2.92
C HIS A 225 6.27 -0.14 4.12
N TYR A 226 6.83 -0.41 5.30
CA TYR A 226 6.58 0.42 6.48
C TYR A 226 7.13 1.84 6.34
N SER A 227 6.50 2.79 7.02
CA SER A 227 7.01 4.15 7.18
C SER A 227 8.28 4.19 8.02
N ARG A 228 8.97 5.34 7.95
CA ARG A 228 10.24 5.58 8.63
C ARG A 228 10.14 5.45 10.16
N PHE A 229 8.97 5.77 10.71
CA PHE A 229 8.71 5.85 12.15
C PHE A 229 7.81 4.71 12.67
N ALA A 230 7.53 3.69 11.85
CA ALA A 230 6.70 2.56 12.27
C ALA A 230 7.22 1.95 13.58
N PHE A 231 6.35 1.75 14.57
CA PHE A 231 6.71 1.18 15.88
C PHE A 231 7.78 1.96 16.65
N SER A 232 7.91 3.28 16.42
CA SER A 232 8.85 4.12 17.15
C SER A 232 8.36 4.41 18.58
N ARG A 233 9.26 4.25 19.55
CA ARG A 233 8.98 4.56 20.97
C ARG A 233 9.32 5.99 21.38
N ASN A 234 10.12 6.68 20.58
CA ASN A 234 10.75 7.96 20.93
C ASN A 234 10.64 9.00 19.79
N GLY A 235 9.81 8.73 18.78
CA GLY A 235 9.67 9.57 17.60
C GLY A 235 10.89 9.56 16.68
N GLN A 236 11.92 8.75 16.96
CA GLN A 236 13.08 8.63 16.09
C GLN A 236 12.86 7.54 15.04
N PRO A 237 13.52 7.62 13.87
CA PRO A 237 13.38 6.62 12.82
C PRO A 237 13.69 5.20 13.31
N THR A 238 12.85 4.23 12.95
CA THR A 238 13.09 2.80 13.15
C THR A 238 13.66 2.15 11.88
N ILE A 239 13.38 2.73 10.72
CA ILE A 239 13.89 2.29 9.42
C ILE A 239 14.63 3.47 8.76
N VAL A 240 15.88 3.26 8.35
CA VAL A 240 16.67 4.26 7.63
C VAL A 240 17.14 3.67 6.30
N PRO A 241 16.74 4.23 5.14
CA PRO A 241 17.25 3.80 3.84
C PRO A 241 18.76 3.98 3.71
N ILE A 242 19.38 3.15 2.88
CA ILE A 242 20.80 3.21 2.52
C ILE A 242 20.99 2.98 1.01
N PRO A 243 22.06 3.53 0.41
CA PRO A 243 23.07 4.41 1.01
C PRO A 243 22.56 5.84 1.26
N ASP A 244 21.46 6.25 0.62
CA ASP A 244 20.88 7.56 0.79
C ASP A 244 19.78 7.53 1.88
N PRO A 245 19.99 8.15 3.06
CA PRO A 245 19.03 8.15 4.14
C PRO A 245 17.82 9.06 3.86
N ASN A 246 17.81 9.86 2.79
CA ASN A 246 16.72 10.78 2.48
C ASN A 246 15.64 10.17 1.58
N VAL A 247 15.83 8.94 1.11
CA VAL A 247 14.81 8.25 0.30
C VAL A 247 13.50 8.14 1.09
N SER A 248 12.39 8.48 0.43
CA SER A 248 11.05 8.38 1.02
C SER A 248 10.59 6.92 1.07
N ILE A 249 10.03 6.50 2.21
CA ILE A 249 9.52 5.14 2.45
C ILE A 249 8.14 5.17 3.12
N GLY A 250 7.30 4.20 2.78
CA GLY A 250 5.99 3.99 3.41
C GLY A 250 4.92 5.05 3.10
N ARG A 251 5.17 5.94 2.13
CA ARG A 251 4.24 7.02 1.73
C ARG A 251 3.35 6.67 0.54
N ALA A 252 3.38 5.43 0.10
CA ALA A 252 2.58 4.96 -1.02
C ALA A 252 1.07 5.07 -0.73
N ASN A 253 0.33 5.72 -1.62
CA ASN A 253 -1.14 5.84 -1.57
C ASN A 253 -1.86 4.78 -2.42
N GLN A 254 -1.09 4.00 -3.18
CA GLN A 254 -1.54 2.88 -4.00
C GLN A 254 -0.38 1.91 -4.30
N MET A 255 -0.69 0.74 -4.86
CA MET A 255 0.32 -0.20 -5.37
C MET A 255 1.31 0.48 -6.31
N SER A 256 2.59 0.22 -6.09
CA SER A 256 3.66 0.65 -6.98
C SER A 256 3.68 -0.18 -8.27
N ALA A 257 4.47 0.26 -9.26
CA ALA A 257 4.74 -0.54 -10.44
C ALA A 257 5.38 -1.90 -10.09
N ASN A 258 6.20 -1.95 -9.03
CA ASN A 258 6.84 -3.18 -8.59
C ASN A 258 5.85 -4.12 -7.87
N ASP A 259 4.93 -3.58 -7.07
CA ASP A 259 3.84 -4.35 -6.47
C ASP A 259 3.01 -5.06 -7.55
N ILE A 260 2.60 -4.30 -8.58
CA ILE A 260 1.86 -4.83 -9.74
C ILE A 260 2.68 -5.89 -10.48
N LEU A 261 3.97 -5.62 -10.74
CA LEU A 261 4.87 -6.57 -11.41
C LEU A 261 4.99 -7.88 -10.63
N ARG A 262 5.11 -7.82 -9.30
CA ARG A 262 5.18 -8.99 -8.43
C ARG A 262 3.89 -9.79 -8.43
N VAL A 263 2.73 -9.14 -8.36
CA VAL A 263 1.43 -9.81 -8.54
C VAL A 263 1.39 -10.55 -9.87
N ASN A 264 1.77 -9.86 -10.96
CA ASN A 264 1.77 -10.44 -12.30
C ASN A 264 2.73 -11.61 -12.45
N ARG A 265 3.93 -11.54 -11.87
CA ARG A 265 4.90 -12.65 -11.88
C ARG A 265 4.42 -13.83 -11.04
N LEU A 266 3.92 -13.58 -9.83
CA LEU A 266 3.45 -14.62 -8.91
C LEU A 266 2.28 -15.42 -9.52
N TYR A 267 1.30 -14.70 -10.07
CA TYR A 267 0.11 -15.29 -10.68
C TYR A 267 0.25 -15.58 -12.18
N ARG A 268 1.45 -15.36 -12.73
CA ARG A 268 1.79 -15.59 -14.14
C ARG A 268 0.77 -14.93 -15.07
N CYS A 269 0.36 -13.71 -14.78
CA CYS A 269 -0.63 -13.00 -15.57
C CYS A 269 -0.10 -12.86 -17.01
N ASN A 270 -0.96 -13.14 -18.00
CA ASN A 270 -0.57 -12.99 -19.39
C ASN A 270 -0.39 -11.48 -19.63
N SER A 271 0.83 -11.06 -19.93
CA SER A 271 1.09 -9.71 -20.38
C SER A 271 0.47 -9.56 -21.77
N THR A 272 -0.78 -9.12 -21.86
CA THR A 272 -1.11 -8.25 -22.98
C THR A 272 -0.26 -7.02 -22.75
N MET A 273 0.91 -6.97 -23.41
CA MET A 273 1.63 -5.73 -23.55
C MET A 273 0.69 -4.76 -24.25
N SER A 274 -0.04 -3.96 -23.48
CA SER A 274 -0.57 -2.71 -23.97
C SER A 274 0.63 -1.79 -24.14
N THR A 275 1.39 -2.03 -25.21
CA THR A 275 2.32 -1.05 -25.75
C THR A 275 1.49 0.18 -26.06
N PRO A 276 1.75 1.35 -25.44
CA PRO A 276 1.13 2.59 -25.88
C PRO A 276 1.51 2.81 -27.35
N GLY A 277 0.50 2.97 -28.20
CA GLY A 277 0.55 2.85 -29.66
C GLY A 277 1.84 3.28 -30.36
N LEU A 278 2.48 2.32 -31.03
CA LEU A 278 3.00 2.56 -32.37
C LEU A 278 1.87 2.23 -33.34
N LYS A 279 1.23 3.28 -33.88
CA LYS A 279 0.37 3.15 -35.05
C LYS A 279 1.24 2.65 -36.20
N SER A 280 1.06 1.40 -36.62
CA SER A 280 1.50 0.97 -37.94
C SER A 280 0.61 1.68 -38.97
N GLU A 281 1.12 2.75 -39.58
CA GLU A 281 0.53 3.27 -40.82
C GLU A 281 0.67 2.22 -41.91
N VAL A 282 -0.42 1.51 -42.19
CA VAL A 282 -0.57 0.77 -43.44
C VAL A 282 -0.87 1.81 -44.52
N LYS A 283 0.15 2.17 -45.31
CA LYS A 283 -0.04 2.88 -46.58
C LYS A 283 -0.68 1.91 -47.59
N LEU A 284 -1.98 2.05 -47.79
CA LEU A 284 -2.65 1.57 -48.99
C LEU A 284 -2.47 2.63 -50.08
N ASN A 285 -1.53 2.42 -50.99
CA ASN A 285 -1.49 3.15 -52.25
C ASN A 285 -2.34 2.38 -53.27
N ASN A 286 -3.40 3.04 -53.72
CA ASN A 286 -4.30 2.60 -54.77
C ASN A 286 -3.56 2.45 -56.11
N PHE A 287 -3.84 1.33 -56.79
CA PHE A 287 -3.79 1.27 -58.25
C PHE A 287 -5.09 1.88 -58.78
N PHE A 288 -4.98 2.98 -59.53
CA PHE A 288 -5.56 3.27 -60.85
C PHE A 288 -5.24 4.72 -61.22
#